data_AF-A0A2M6WSR6-F1
#
_entry.id   AF-A0A2M6WSR6-F1
#
_cell.length_a   1.000
_cell.length_b   1.000
_cell.length_c   1.000
_cell.angle_alpha   90.00
_cell.angle_beta   90.00
_cell.angle_gamma   90.00
#
_symmetry.space_group_name_H-M   'P 1'
#
loop_
_entity.id
_entity.type
_entity.pdbx_description
1 polymer ?
#
loop_
_entity_poly.entity_id
_entity_poly.type
_entity_poly.pdbx_seq_one_letter_code
_entity_poly.pdbx_strand_id
1 'polypeptide(L)'
;MGKKNHFKKINTVIACLFVAVVATACALWFYILQESDRFIADKVIVEGPRPTEAVTIRRDARNKEYLSDVNGLTLYYYAKDTIGETKCDEACLAKWPALKISGQRVLSKDDLPGALSFIVWSDNSRQVTYKGLPLYYFMGDVEPGDMNGDKVGGVWSVVRP
;
A
#
# COMPACT_ATOMS: atom_id res chain seq x y z
N MET A 1 -66.07 13.45 45.33
CA MET A 1 -65.05 12.54 44.77
C MET A 1 -64.48 13.12 43.47
N GLY A 2 -63.18 13.47 43.36
CA GLY A 2 -62.68 14.09 42.11
C GLY A 2 -61.16 14.18 41.90
N LYS A 3 -60.32 13.91 42.92
CA LYS A 3 -58.86 14.11 42.80
C LYS A 3 -58.07 12.91 42.23
N LYS A 4 -58.63 11.70 42.19
CA LYS A 4 -57.92 10.48 41.76
C LYS A 4 -57.75 10.36 40.23
N ASN A 5 -58.66 10.93 39.45
CA ASN A 5 -58.64 10.83 37.97
C ASN A 5 -57.69 11.84 37.31
N HIS A 6 -57.33 12.92 38.01
CA HIS A 6 -56.42 13.95 37.52
C HIS A 6 -54.94 13.52 37.64
N PHE A 7 -54.58 12.85 38.75
CA PHE A 7 -53.22 12.35 38.99
C PHE A 7 -52.83 11.19 38.06
N LYS A 8 -53.79 10.31 37.72
CA LYS A 8 -53.57 9.20 36.78
C LYS A 8 -53.34 9.72 35.36
N LYS A 9 -54.10 10.74 34.93
CA LYS A 9 -53.92 11.40 33.61
C LYS A 9 -52.56 12.10 33.50
N ILE A 10 -52.10 12.78 34.54
CA ILE A 10 -50.79 13.45 34.56
C ILE A 10 -49.64 12.42 34.51
N ASN A 11 -49.71 11.34 35.29
CA ASN A 11 -48.68 10.28 35.25
C ASN A 11 -48.67 9.51 33.91
N THR A 12 -49.82 9.32 33.27
CA THR A 12 -49.89 8.72 31.92
C THR A 12 -49.30 9.65 30.86
N VAL A 13 -49.55 10.97 30.94
CA VAL A 13 -48.98 11.94 30.00
C VAL A 13 -47.46 12.07 30.15
N ILE A 14 -46.93 12.06 31.38
CA ILE A 14 -45.48 12.09 31.65
C ILE A 14 -44.81 10.79 31.19
N ALA A 15 -45.42 9.62 31.43
CA ALA A 15 -44.89 8.35 30.94
C ALA A 15 -44.85 8.29 29.39
N CYS A 16 -45.88 8.80 28.71
CA CYS A 16 -45.89 8.88 27.25
C CYS A 16 -44.85 9.87 26.70
N LEU A 17 -44.63 11.00 27.36
CA LEU A 17 -43.61 11.98 26.98
C LEU A 17 -42.20 11.42 27.17
N PHE A 18 -41.93 10.68 28.25
CA PHE A 18 -40.63 10.02 28.45
C PHE A 18 -40.38 8.91 27.43
N VAL A 19 -41.37 8.07 27.11
CA VAL A 19 -41.24 7.03 26.08
C VAL A 19 -41.00 7.63 24.70
N ALA A 20 -41.69 8.73 24.36
CA ALA A 20 -41.49 9.43 23.10
C ALA A 20 -40.09 10.06 22.99
N VAL A 21 -39.58 10.68 24.06
CA VAL A 21 -38.24 11.29 24.08
C VAL A 21 -37.13 10.23 24.03
N VAL A 22 -37.31 9.08 24.69
CA VAL A 22 -36.34 7.97 24.63
C VAL A 22 -36.34 7.30 23.25
N ALA A 23 -37.50 7.14 22.62
CA ALA A 23 -37.60 6.56 21.27
C ALA A 23 -37.00 7.48 20.19
N THR A 24 -37.19 8.80 20.29
CA THR A 24 -36.58 9.75 19.36
C THR A 24 -35.09 9.95 19.61
N ALA A 25 -34.63 9.93 20.86
CA ALA A 25 -33.20 9.92 21.17
C ALA A 25 -32.52 8.64 20.66
N CYS A 26 -33.18 7.48 20.76
CA CYS A 26 -32.66 6.22 20.23
C CYS A 26 -32.66 6.19 18.70
N ALA A 27 -33.70 6.72 18.04
CA ALA A 27 -33.76 6.84 16.59
C ALA A 27 -32.75 7.87 16.04
N LEU A 28 -32.51 8.97 16.75
CA LEU A 28 -31.45 9.93 16.41
C LEU A 28 -30.06 9.35 16.67
N TRP A 29 -29.88 8.58 17.75
CA TRP A 29 -28.62 7.87 18.01
C TRP A 29 -28.37 6.78 16.97
N PHE A 30 -29.38 6.03 16.53
CA PHE A 30 -29.28 5.08 15.42
C PHE A 30 -29.07 5.78 14.07
N TYR A 31 -29.70 6.92 13.81
CA TYR A 31 -29.51 7.69 12.58
C TYR A 31 -28.09 8.28 12.51
N ILE A 32 -27.56 8.79 13.63
CA ILE A 32 -26.18 9.27 13.76
C ILE A 32 -25.16 8.11 13.70
N LEU A 33 -25.50 6.92 14.20
CA LEU A 33 -24.66 5.71 14.08
C LEU A 33 -24.77 5.00 12.71
N GLN A 34 -25.78 5.29 11.89
CA GLN A 34 -25.95 4.67 10.58
C GLN A 34 -25.30 5.48 9.43
N GLU A 35 -24.86 6.72 9.69
CA GLU A 35 -24.11 7.53 8.72
C GLU A 35 -22.60 7.26 8.71
N SER A 36 -22.01 6.68 9.78
CA SER A 36 -20.59 6.30 9.79
C SER A 36 -20.27 5.12 8.86
N ASP A 37 -21.24 4.23 8.64
CA ASP A 37 -21.00 2.97 7.94
C ASP A 37 -21.16 3.09 6.41
N ARG A 38 -21.83 4.15 5.93
CA ARG A 38 -21.94 4.44 4.49
C ARG A 38 -20.68 5.07 3.91
N PHE A 39 -19.76 5.56 4.72
CA PHE A 39 -18.51 6.13 4.24
C PHE A 39 -17.44 5.09 3.91
N ILE A 40 -17.63 3.83 4.34
CA ILE A 40 -16.63 2.76 4.19
C ILE A 40 -16.89 1.85 2.98
N ALA A 41 -18.14 1.73 2.51
CA ALA A 41 -18.48 0.81 1.41
C ALA A 41 -18.17 1.35 0.00
N ASP A 42 -18.08 2.66 -0.20
CA ASP A 42 -17.82 3.30 -1.51
C ASP A 42 -16.33 3.66 -1.72
N LYS A 43 -15.49 3.44 -0.70
CA LYS A 43 -14.03 3.54 -0.78
C LYS A 43 -13.34 2.17 -0.81
N VAL A 44 -14.00 1.15 -1.36
CA VAL A 44 -13.25 0.14 -2.12
C VAL A 44 -12.80 0.80 -3.42
N ILE A 45 -11.85 1.74 -3.28
CA ILE A 45 -10.88 1.97 -4.33
C ILE A 45 -10.20 0.62 -4.44
N VAL A 46 -10.52 -0.13 -5.49
CA VAL A 46 -9.66 -1.20 -6.01
C VAL A 46 -8.23 -0.69 -5.85
N GLU A 47 -7.47 -1.28 -4.93
CA GLU A 47 -6.16 -0.76 -4.53
C GLU A 47 -5.37 -0.39 -5.78
N GLY A 48 -5.32 0.91 -6.10
CA GLY A 48 -4.35 1.42 -7.03
C GLY A 48 -2.99 0.99 -6.48
N PRO A 49 -2.04 0.59 -7.34
CA PRO A 49 -0.73 0.15 -6.85
C PRO A 49 -0.21 1.18 -5.86
N ARG A 50 0.17 0.70 -4.68
CA ARG A 50 0.74 1.57 -3.63
C ARG A 50 1.86 2.37 -4.29
N PRO A 51 2.08 3.64 -3.92
CA PRO A 51 3.09 4.46 -4.57
C PRO A 51 4.43 3.70 -4.75
N THR A 52 4.85 2.93 -3.75
CA THR A 52 6.03 2.04 -3.75
C THR A 52 6.11 0.95 -4.84
N GLU A 53 5.06 0.72 -5.63
CA GLU A 53 4.93 -0.38 -6.59
C GLU A 53 5.15 0.04 -8.05
N ALA A 54 5.44 1.31 -8.29
CA ALA A 54 5.78 1.82 -9.62
C ALA A 54 7.30 2.08 -9.74
N VAL A 55 7.84 1.69 -10.89
CA VAL A 55 9.23 1.99 -11.26
C VAL A 55 9.29 3.31 -12.02
N THR A 56 10.37 4.06 -11.84
CA THR A 56 10.58 5.38 -12.45
C THR A 56 12.01 5.49 -12.97
N ILE A 57 12.21 6.35 -13.98
CA ILE A 57 13.54 6.73 -14.47
C ILE A 57 13.98 8.00 -13.75
N ARG A 58 15.18 7.98 -13.17
CA ARG A 58 15.86 9.17 -12.62
C ARG A 58 17.24 9.32 -13.22
N ARG A 59 17.88 10.48 -13.03
CA ARG A 59 19.25 10.76 -13.48
C ARG A 59 20.18 10.97 -12.28
N ASP A 60 21.36 10.37 -12.33
CA ASP A 60 22.42 10.61 -11.35
C ASP A 60 23.11 11.97 -11.59
N ALA A 61 24.03 12.38 -10.72
CA ALA A 61 24.76 13.65 -10.84
C ALA A 61 25.59 13.78 -12.14
N ARG A 62 25.79 12.70 -12.90
CA ARG A 62 26.48 12.66 -14.19
C ARG A 62 25.48 12.55 -15.35
N ASN A 63 24.21 12.90 -15.13
CA ASN A 63 23.10 12.82 -16.08
C ASN A 63 22.77 11.41 -16.61
N LYS A 64 23.23 10.40 -15.87
CA LYS A 64 23.19 9.00 -16.28
C LYS A 64 21.92 8.37 -15.69
N GLU A 65 21.05 7.83 -16.54
CA GLU A 65 19.73 7.31 -16.15
C GLU A 65 19.82 6.05 -15.29
N TYR A 66 18.90 5.87 -14.35
CA TYR A 66 18.77 4.67 -13.52
C TYR A 66 17.32 4.46 -13.12
N LEU A 67 16.98 3.24 -12.71
CA LEU A 67 15.66 2.91 -12.20
C LEU A 67 15.58 3.12 -10.69
N SER A 68 14.47 3.69 -10.25
CA SER A 68 14.10 3.83 -8.84
C SER A 68 12.63 3.46 -8.61
N ASP A 69 12.24 3.28 -7.36
CA ASP A 69 10.83 3.32 -6.98
C ASP A 69 10.28 4.77 -7.07
N VAL A 70 9.03 5.00 -6.65
CA VAL A 70 8.47 6.37 -6.65
C VAL A 70 9.01 7.28 -5.57
N ASN A 71 9.60 6.72 -4.52
CA ASN A 71 10.23 7.48 -3.45
C ASN A 71 11.66 7.88 -3.84
N GLY A 72 12.17 7.33 -4.95
CA GLY A 72 13.48 7.61 -5.49
C GLY A 72 14.59 6.72 -4.91
N LEU A 73 14.24 5.63 -4.22
CA LEU A 73 15.19 4.60 -3.82
C LEU A 73 15.68 3.84 -5.05
N THR A 74 17.00 3.70 -5.17
CA THR A 74 17.65 3.08 -6.32
C THR A 74 17.36 1.58 -6.39
N LEU A 75 17.15 1.07 -7.60
CA LEU A 75 16.94 -0.35 -7.86
C LEU A 75 18.20 -0.99 -8.44
N TYR A 76 18.46 -2.22 -8.01
CA TYR A 76 19.63 -3.01 -8.37
C TYR A 76 19.24 -4.35 -8.96
N TYR A 77 20.18 -4.94 -9.70
CA TYR A 77 20.12 -6.34 -10.09
C TYR A 77 21.35 -7.09 -9.57
N TYR A 78 21.18 -8.40 -9.35
CA TYR A 78 22.25 -9.29 -8.92
C TYR A 78 22.83 -10.03 -10.12
N ALA A 79 24.14 -9.92 -10.34
CA ALA A 79 24.82 -10.51 -11.49
C ALA A 79 24.76 -12.04 -11.56
N LYS A 80 24.46 -12.72 -10.44
CA LYS A 80 24.28 -14.17 -10.40
C LYS A 80 22.86 -14.62 -10.72
N ASP A 81 21.90 -13.70 -10.76
CA ASP A 81 20.52 -14.02 -11.14
C ASP A 81 20.43 -14.31 -12.63
N THR A 82 19.42 -15.10 -12.99
CA THR A 82 19.06 -15.39 -14.38
C THR A 82 17.66 -14.87 -14.67
N ILE A 83 17.27 -14.85 -15.94
CA ILE A 83 15.94 -14.40 -16.32
C ILE A 83 14.88 -15.26 -15.62
N GLY A 84 14.00 -14.61 -14.86
CA GLY A 84 12.90 -15.27 -14.15
C GLY A 84 13.31 -16.06 -12.91
N GLU A 85 14.57 -16.02 -12.49
CA GLU A 85 15.05 -16.78 -11.34
C GLU A 85 16.07 -15.98 -10.52
N THR A 86 15.87 -15.98 -9.19
CA THR A 86 16.81 -15.40 -8.24
C THR A 86 17.75 -16.47 -7.65
N LYS A 87 19.02 -16.11 -7.46
CA LYS A 87 20.02 -16.84 -6.67
C LYS A 87 20.30 -16.17 -5.32
N CYS A 88 19.51 -15.16 -4.95
CA CYS A 88 19.59 -14.44 -3.69
C CYS A 88 18.80 -15.22 -2.61
N ASP A 89 19.54 -15.83 -1.68
CA ASP A 89 18.98 -16.56 -0.53
C ASP A 89 18.46 -15.61 0.57
N GLU A 90 18.00 -16.17 1.68
CA GLU A 90 17.46 -15.38 2.81
C GLU A 90 18.47 -14.38 3.39
N ALA A 91 19.74 -14.78 3.51
CA ALA A 91 20.80 -13.91 4.03
C ALA A 91 21.12 -12.78 3.06
N CYS A 92 21.05 -13.05 1.75
CA CYS A 92 21.14 -12.07 0.70
C CYS A 92 19.96 -11.08 0.77
N LEU A 93 18.72 -11.57 0.88
CA LEU A 93 17.51 -10.75 0.96
C LEU A 93 17.46 -9.82 2.18
N ALA A 94 18.12 -10.20 3.28
CA ALA A 94 18.25 -9.33 4.45
C ALA A 94 19.05 -8.05 4.15
N LYS A 95 20.02 -8.11 3.24
CA LYS A 95 20.83 -6.96 2.78
C LYS A 95 20.31 -6.34 1.50
N TRP A 96 19.66 -7.14 0.67
CA TRP A 96 19.14 -6.79 -0.64
C TRP A 96 17.66 -7.13 -0.72
N PRO A 97 16.78 -6.35 -0.08
CA PRO A 97 15.36 -6.65 -0.07
C PRO A 97 14.78 -6.67 -1.49
N ALA A 98 13.99 -7.70 -1.81
CA ALA A 98 13.31 -7.80 -3.09
C ALA A 98 12.29 -6.65 -3.27
N LEU A 99 12.23 -6.05 -4.48
CA LEU A 99 11.15 -5.14 -4.85
C LEU A 99 9.85 -5.93 -5.03
N LYS A 100 9.01 -5.95 -3.99
CA LYS A 100 7.73 -6.68 -3.99
C LYS A 100 6.55 -5.81 -4.43
N ILE A 101 5.55 -6.43 -5.05
CA ILE A 101 4.27 -5.80 -5.39
C ILE A 101 3.08 -6.67 -4.96
N SER A 102 1.95 -6.06 -4.60
CA SER A 102 0.68 -6.78 -4.37
C SER A 102 -0.20 -6.87 -5.63
N GLY A 103 -0.02 -5.96 -6.59
CA GLY A 103 -0.77 -5.93 -7.85
C GLY A 103 -0.44 -7.07 -8.82
N GLN A 104 -1.26 -7.24 -9.86
CA GLN A 104 -1.04 -8.18 -10.98
C GLN A 104 -0.27 -7.54 -12.15
N ARG A 105 0.14 -6.28 -12.02
CA ARG A 105 0.88 -5.53 -13.03
C ARG A 105 1.89 -4.66 -12.34
N VAL A 106 3.10 -4.62 -12.88
CA VAL A 106 4.10 -3.62 -12.52
C VAL A 106 3.82 -2.36 -13.33
N LEU A 107 3.73 -1.21 -12.66
CA LEU A 107 3.57 0.06 -13.35
C LEU A 107 4.91 0.77 -13.51
N SER A 108 4.97 1.62 -14.54
CA SER A 108 6.01 2.62 -14.70
C SER A 108 5.37 3.99 -14.82
N LYS A 109 6.01 5.03 -14.26
CA LYS A 109 5.61 6.43 -14.53
C LYS A 109 6.17 6.95 -15.86
N ASP A 110 7.22 6.32 -16.34
CA ASP A 110 7.97 6.72 -17.53
C ASP A 110 7.85 5.65 -18.62
N ASP A 111 8.09 6.04 -19.88
CA ASP A 111 8.21 5.09 -20.98
C ASP A 111 9.58 4.39 -20.90
N LEU A 112 9.58 3.12 -20.49
CA LEU A 112 10.80 2.35 -20.26
C LEU A 112 11.21 1.59 -21.53
N PRO A 113 12.48 1.67 -21.97
CA PRO A 113 13.00 0.89 -23.11
C PRO A 113 13.18 -0.62 -22.79
N GLY A 114 12.33 -1.21 -21.96
CA GLY A 114 12.36 -2.61 -21.57
C GLY A 114 11.10 -3.03 -20.83
N ALA A 115 10.84 -4.33 -20.80
CA ALA A 115 9.66 -4.88 -20.15
C ALA A 115 9.83 -4.96 -18.63
N LEU A 116 8.87 -4.41 -17.90
CA LEU A 116 8.63 -4.75 -16.51
C LEU A 116 7.69 -5.96 -16.42
N SER A 117 8.02 -6.88 -15.53
CA SER A 117 7.20 -8.06 -15.22
C SER A 117 7.46 -8.44 -13.76
N PHE A 118 6.98 -9.60 -13.31
CA PHE A 118 7.31 -10.12 -11.99
C PHE A 118 7.49 -11.64 -12.02
N ILE A 119 8.26 -12.14 -11.06
CA ILE A 119 8.31 -13.56 -10.70
C ILE A 119 7.44 -13.81 -9.48
N VAL A 120 6.92 -15.03 -9.36
CA VAL A 120 6.12 -15.47 -8.22
C VAL A 120 6.95 -16.42 -7.38
N TRP A 121 7.10 -16.11 -6.10
CA TRP A 121 7.78 -16.93 -5.11
C TRP A 121 6.84 -18.01 -4.57
N SER A 122 7.39 -19.02 -3.90
CA SER A 122 6.60 -20.13 -3.32
C SER A 122 5.60 -19.68 -2.26
N ASP A 123 5.83 -18.54 -1.61
CA ASP A 123 4.91 -17.90 -0.66
C ASP A 123 3.82 -17.04 -1.34
N ASN A 124 3.70 -17.12 -2.68
CA ASN A 124 2.88 -16.26 -3.54
C ASN A 124 3.25 -14.78 -3.57
N SER A 125 4.36 -14.38 -2.92
CA SER A 125 4.85 -13.01 -3.06
C SER A 125 5.42 -12.80 -4.47
N ARG A 126 5.25 -11.58 -4.98
CA ARG A 126 5.68 -11.21 -6.32
C ARG A 126 6.84 -10.26 -6.24
N GLN A 127 7.91 -10.55 -6.97
CA GLN A 127 9.06 -9.67 -7.10
C GLN A 127 9.13 -9.11 -8.50
N VAL A 128 9.31 -7.80 -8.61
CA VAL A 128 9.43 -7.09 -9.88
C VAL A 128 10.72 -7.51 -10.59
N THR A 129 10.62 -7.58 -11.92
CA THR A 129 11.73 -7.80 -12.83
C THR A 129 11.78 -6.69 -13.88
N TYR A 130 12.98 -6.37 -14.34
CA TYR A 130 13.21 -5.52 -15.51
C TYR A 130 14.06 -6.25 -16.52
N LYS A 131 13.61 -6.32 -17.78
CA LYS A 131 14.24 -7.16 -18.83
C LYS A 131 14.43 -8.62 -18.36
N GLY A 132 13.53 -9.09 -17.50
CA GLY A 132 13.53 -10.44 -16.93
C GLY A 132 14.41 -10.66 -15.69
N LEU A 133 15.24 -9.70 -15.29
CA LEU A 133 16.10 -9.81 -14.11
C LEU A 133 15.38 -9.34 -12.85
N PRO A 134 15.46 -10.06 -11.71
CA PRO A 134 14.86 -9.64 -10.44
C PRO A 134 15.45 -8.31 -9.93
N LEU A 135 14.59 -7.46 -9.40
CA LEU A 135 14.95 -6.14 -8.87
C LEU A 135 15.00 -6.15 -7.34
N TYR A 136 15.98 -5.43 -6.80
CA TYR A 136 16.25 -5.33 -5.38
C TYR A 136 16.48 -3.88 -4.94
N TYR A 137 16.21 -3.64 -3.68
CA TYR A 137 16.72 -2.50 -2.92
C TYR A 137 18.07 -2.86 -2.28
N PHE A 138 18.77 -1.85 -1.78
CA PHE A 138 19.93 -2.04 -0.90
C PHE A 138 19.63 -1.48 0.48
N MET A 139 19.88 -2.26 1.53
CA MET A 139 19.64 -1.84 2.93
C MET A 139 20.46 -0.61 3.34
N GLY A 140 21.59 -0.34 2.66
CA GLY A 140 22.43 0.84 2.90
C GLY A 140 21.99 2.10 2.17
N ASP A 141 20.91 2.08 1.40
CA ASP A 141 20.32 3.27 0.79
C ASP A 141 19.21 3.80 1.70
N VAL A 142 19.32 5.06 2.10
CA VAL A 142 18.39 5.72 3.03
C VAL A 142 17.69 6.89 2.34
N GLU A 143 18.43 7.66 1.55
CA GLU A 143 17.93 8.84 0.88
C GLU A 143 17.64 8.57 -0.62
N PRO A 144 16.67 9.29 -1.22
CA PRO A 144 16.39 9.19 -2.63
C PRO A 144 17.62 9.51 -3.50
N GLY A 145 18.04 8.55 -4.31
CA GLY A 145 19.20 8.67 -5.19
C GLY A 145 20.51 8.19 -4.56
N ASP A 146 20.49 7.66 -3.33
CA ASP A 146 21.58 6.85 -2.82
C ASP A 146 21.88 5.69 -3.78
N MET A 147 23.16 5.45 -4.03
CA MET A 147 23.64 4.38 -4.92
C MET A 147 24.71 3.54 -4.22
N ASN A 148 24.60 3.39 -2.90
CA ASN A 148 25.65 2.80 -2.07
C ASN A 148 25.81 1.30 -2.34
N GLY A 149 24.81 0.67 -2.96
CA GLY A 149 24.85 -0.72 -3.40
C GLY A 149 25.62 -0.94 -4.70
N ASP A 150 25.97 0.10 -5.46
CA ASP A 150 26.62 -0.08 -6.76
C ASP A 150 27.98 -0.76 -6.58
N LYS A 151 28.21 -1.84 -7.34
CA LYS A 151 29.46 -2.62 -7.36
C LYS A 151 29.82 -3.30 -6.03
N VAL A 152 28.90 -3.38 -5.07
CA VAL A 152 29.13 -4.16 -3.85
C VAL A 152 29.47 -5.60 -4.23
N GLY A 153 30.62 -6.08 -3.74
CA GLY A 153 31.13 -7.43 -4.04
C GLY A 153 31.38 -7.72 -5.53
N GLY A 154 31.39 -6.71 -6.41
CA GLY A 154 31.53 -6.88 -7.85
C GLY A 154 30.36 -7.62 -8.54
N VAL A 155 29.25 -7.82 -7.83
CA VAL A 155 28.11 -8.63 -8.29
C VAL A 155 26.78 -7.89 -8.20
N TRP A 156 26.76 -6.68 -7.65
CA TRP A 156 25.58 -5.81 -7.58
C TRP A 156 25.78 -4.61 -8.48
N SER A 157 24.72 -4.19 -9.16
CA SER A 157 24.78 -3.06 -10.09
C SER A 157 23.46 -2.32 -10.14
N VAL A 158 23.55 -0.99 -10.21
CA VAL A 158 22.39 -0.13 -10.44
C VAL A 158 21.74 -0.49 -11.76
N VAL A 159 20.41 -0.60 -11.77
CA VAL A 159 19.65 -0.89 -12.99
C VAL A 159 19.60 0.35 -13.87
N ARG A 160 20.07 0.20 -15.10
CA ARG A 160 20.12 1.26 -16.12
C ARG A 160 19.10 0.89 -17.22
N PRO A 161 18.12 1.76 -17.54
CA PRO A 161 17.17 1.52 -18.63
C PRO A 161 17.86 1.36 -19.98
#